data_AF-A0A538TGU1-F1
#
_entry.id   AF-A0A538TGU1-F1
#
_cell.length_a   1.000
_cell.length_b   1.000
_cell.length_c   1.000
_cell.angle_alpha   90.00
_cell.angle_beta   90.00
_cell.angle_gamma   90.00
#
_symmetry.space_group_name_H-M   'P 1'
#
loop_
_entity.id
_entity.type
_entity.pdbx_description
1 polymer ?
#
loop_
_entity_poly.entity_id
_entity_poly.type
_entity_poly.pdbx_seq_one_letter_code
_entity_poly.pdbx_strand_id
1 'polypeptide(L)'
;MLSEDVFYLSVSELGVRIRSRRLSPVELTEGYLDRIHRYGAKLNAFATVTPEVALQQARAAESEIHSGHYRGPLHGIPYGAKDLLATAGIRTGWGAHPTQDQVPDKDATVVRKLREAGAVLLGKLAMVEFAGCLGYRFADASTSGPGRNPWDPERWTGGSSSGSGAAVASGLVGFAIGTETWGSILCPSAFCGVTGLRPTYGRVSRAGGMVGAYTFDKIGPITRSAADCRIVLQGIAGPDPDDPSASAEPLRLDRQGVDVSRLKGALVPLDFAKTKGAEPEVKAAFDHAVTELEGLGLKLEEAKLPDFPASEMAGLIITAEALSTFENFYKSGGVWELKDPYAPYQREITRALNGADLVKAWRMRTHLQEMMADFFSRYDVIVTPNFMSVAPSIHGDLNKALPYADPAGAVGNSCGLPAIALPCGFGREHMPVGFQIMGSPFEEATLLHLGEIFQSRTRFHQERPPLFA
;
A
#
# COMPACT_ATOMS: atom_id res chain seq x y z
N MET A 1 -26.65 -14.79 9.99
CA MET A 1 -25.74 -13.95 9.19
C MET A 1 -25.14 -12.90 10.10
N LEU A 2 -23.84 -12.65 9.97
CA LEU A 2 -23.15 -11.60 10.73
C LEU A 2 -23.72 -10.21 10.38
N SER A 3 -23.73 -9.29 11.34
CA SER A 3 -24.05 -7.88 11.07
C SER A 3 -23.00 -7.27 10.13
N GLU A 4 -23.40 -6.32 9.28
CA GLU A 4 -22.48 -5.63 8.37
C GLU A 4 -21.33 -4.93 9.14
N ASP A 5 -21.59 -4.46 10.36
CA ASP A 5 -20.58 -3.90 11.26
C ASP A 5 -19.37 -4.80 11.52
N VAL A 6 -19.57 -6.13 11.50
CA VAL A 6 -18.50 -7.10 11.80
C VAL A 6 -17.38 -7.00 10.76
N PHE A 7 -17.71 -6.74 9.50
CA PHE A 7 -16.74 -6.69 8.39
C PHE A 7 -15.89 -5.41 8.39
N TYR A 8 -16.28 -4.42 9.20
CA TYR A 8 -15.57 -3.16 9.39
C TYR A 8 -14.80 -3.08 10.70
N LEU A 9 -14.87 -4.11 11.56
CA LEU A 9 -14.04 -4.18 12.76
C LEU A 9 -12.55 -4.18 12.41
N SER A 10 -11.74 -3.56 13.27
CA SER A 10 -10.28 -3.62 13.14
C SER A 10 -9.77 -5.06 13.25
N VAL A 11 -8.59 -5.34 12.67
CA VAL A 11 -7.89 -6.64 12.85
C VAL A 11 -7.68 -6.91 14.34
N SER A 12 -7.35 -5.88 15.11
CA SER A 12 -7.22 -5.91 16.56
C SER A 12 -8.49 -6.45 17.25
N GLU A 13 -9.66 -5.90 16.90
CA GLU A 13 -10.95 -6.33 17.46
C GLU A 13 -11.37 -7.72 16.99
N LEU A 14 -11.18 -8.02 15.70
CA LEU A 14 -11.48 -9.34 15.12
C LEU A 14 -10.65 -10.42 15.83
N GLY A 15 -9.35 -10.19 16.01
CA GLY A 15 -8.46 -11.12 16.71
C GLY A 15 -8.88 -11.38 18.15
N VAL A 16 -9.29 -10.34 18.89
CA VAL A 16 -9.81 -10.49 20.26
C VAL A 16 -11.12 -11.30 20.29
N ARG A 17 -12.05 -11.05 19.36
CA ARG A 17 -13.33 -11.76 19.30
C ARG A 17 -13.15 -13.22 18.89
N ILE A 18 -12.26 -13.50 17.95
CA ILE A 18 -11.90 -14.87 17.53
C ILE A 18 -11.21 -15.62 18.66
N ARG A 19 -10.19 -15.03 19.30
CA ARG A 19 -9.50 -15.64 20.44
C ARG A 19 -10.45 -15.99 21.57
N SER A 20 -11.40 -15.11 21.86
CA SER A 20 -12.42 -15.30 22.91
C SER A 20 -13.61 -16.16 22.48
N ARG A 21 -13.58 -16.73 21.26
CA ARG A 21 -14.65 -17.56 20.66
C ARG A 21 -16.00 -16.86 20.58
N ARG A 22 -16.01 -15.52 20.55
CA ARG A 22 -17.20 -14.69 20.32
C ARG A 22 -17.47 -14.48 18.83
N LEU A 23 -16.55 -14.87 17.97
CA LEU A 23 -16.66 -14.84 16.53
C LEU A 23 -15.93 -16.07 15.96
N SER A 24 -16.62 -16.87 15.15
CA SER A 24 -15.98 -17.98 14.45
C SER A 24 -15.16 -17.48 13.25
N PRO A 25 -13.92 -17.95 13.05
CA PRO A 25 -13.17 -17.73 11.81
C PRO A 25 -13.90 -18.24 10.56
N VAL A 26 -14.66 -19.33 10.70
CA VAL A 26 -15.44 -19.93 9.60
C VAL A 26 -16.61 -19.03 9.24
N GLU A 27 -17.43 -18.63 10.22
CA GLU A 27 -18.56 -17.70 9.99
C GLU A 27 -18.08 -16.36 9.41
N LEU A 28 -16.95 -15.84 9.91
CA LEU A 28 -16.34 -14.61 9.39
C LEU A 28 -15.90 -14.77 7.93
N THR A 29 -15.26 -15.89 7.60
CA THR A 29 -14.79 -16.19 6.24
C THR A 29 -15.95 -16.35 5.27
N GLU A 30 -16.99 -17.11 5.65
CA GLU A 30 -18.21 -17.25 4.86
C GLU A 30 -18.88 -15.89 4.61
N GLY A 31 -18.95 -15.05 5.65
CA GLY A 31 -19.49 -13.69 5.52
C GLY A 31 -18.70 -12.81 4.56
N TYR A 32 -17.36 -12.83 4.61
CA TYR A 32 -16.55 -12.09 3.63
C TYR A 32 -16.70 -12.65 2.21
N LEU A 33 -16.75 -13.98 2.02
CA LEU A 33 -16.97 -14.58 0.71
C LEU A 33 -18.33 -14.18 0.10
N ASP A 34 -19.39 -14.13 0.91
CA ASP A 34 -20.70 -13.61 0.48
C ASP A 34 -20.61 -12.15 0.05
N ARG A 35 -19.93 -11.29 0.83
CA ARG A 35 -19.70 -9.89 0.45
C ARG A 35 -18.88 -9.75 -0.83
N ILE A 36 -17.84 -10.56 -1.01
CA ILE A 36 -17.04 -10.59 -2.24
C ILE A 36 -17.92 -10.95 -3.44
N HIS A 37 -18.80 -11.94 -3.30
CA HIS A 37 -19.75 -12.30 -4.35
C HIS A 37 -20.72 -11.15 -4.67
N ARG A 38 -21.25 -10.45 -3.66
CA ARG A 38 -22.19 -9.32 -3.85
C ARG A 38 -21.55 -8.07 -4.45
N TYR A 39 -20.30 -7.77 -4.08
CA TYR A 39 -19.72 -6.44 -4.27
C TYR A 39 -18.38 -6.42 -5.02
N GLY A 40 -17.61 -7.53 -5.01
CA GLY A 40 -16.25 -7.57 -5.56
C GLY A 40 -16.18 -7.16 -7.04
N ALA A 41 -17.12 -7.63 -7.85
CA ALA A 41 -17.22 -7.29 -9.28
C ALA A 41 -17.62 -5.82 -9.53
N LYS A 42 -18.40 -5.21 -8.62
CA LYS A 42 -18.78 -3.78 -8.74
C LYS A 42 -17.58 -2.85 -8.55
N LEU A 43 -16.55 -3.34 -7.86
CA LEU A 43 -15.34 -2.59 -7.53
C LEU A 43 -14.12 -2.99 -8.37
N ASN A 44 -14.23 -4.07 -9.15
CA ASN A 44 -13.08 -4.74 -9.78
C ASN A 44 -11.97 -5.05 -8.76
N ALA A 45 -12.34 -5.48 -7.55
CA ALA A 45 -11.40 -5.57 -6.43
C ALA A 45 -10.53 -6.84 -6.42
N PHE A 46 -10.99 -7.92 -7.06
CA PHE A 46 -10.32 -9.23 -7.04
C PHE A 46 -9.94 -9.68 -8.46
N ALA A 47 -8.73 -10.23 -8.58
CA ALA A 47 -8.27 -10.95 -9.76
C ALA A 47 -8.63 -12.45 -9.66
N THR A 48 -8.53 -13.04 -8.47
CA THR A 48 -8.90 -14.45 -8.21
C THR A 48 -9.48 -14.56 -6.80
N VAL A 49 -10.61 -15.24 -6.63
CA VAL A 49 -11.20 -15.54 -5.31
C VAL A 49 -10.93 -17.01 -4.98
N THR A 50 -10.65 -17.34 -3.73
CA THR A 50 -10.21 -18.69 -3.31
C THR A 50 -11.11 -19.28 -2.21
N PRO A 51 -12.41 -19.50 -2.47
CA PRO A 51 -13.37 -19.88 -1.43
C PRO A 51 -13.04 -21.22 -0.76
N GLU A 52 -12.59 -22.22 -1.52
CA GLU A 52 -12.24 -23.54 -0.98
C GLU A 52 -11.03 -23.45 -0.05
N VAL A 53 -9.97 -22.74 -0.49
CA VAL A 53 -8.76 -22.51 0.30
C VAL A 53 -9.09 -21.70 1.57
N ALA A 54 -9.91 -20.66 1.43
CA ALA A 54 -10.31 -19.81 2.55
C ALA A 54 -11.05 -20.62 3.62
N LEU A 55 -12.06 -21.41 3.22
CA LEU A 55 -12.84 -22.22 4.16
C LEU A 55 -12.00 -23.35 4.78
N GLN A 56 -11.08 -23.95 4.03
CA GLN A 56 -10.14 -24.93 4.58
C GLN A 56 -9.25 -24.30 5.66
N GLN A 57 -8.64 -23.14 5.37
CA GLN A 57 -7.79 -22.42 6.32
C GLN A 57 -8.58 -21.95 7.55
N ALA A 58 -9.81 -21.45 7.36
CA ALA A 58 -10.66 -21.00 8.45
C ALA A 58 -11.05 -22.14 9.41
N ARG A 59 -11.40 -23.33 8.87
CA ARG A 59 -11.71 -24.52 9.67
C ARG A 59 -10.49 -25.02 10.44
N ALA A 60 -9.31 -24.98 9.82
CA ALA A 60 -8.06 -25.32 10.49
C ALA A 60 -7.78 -24.35 11.65
N ALA A 61 -7.85 -23.04 11.40
CA ALA A 61 -7.67 -22.01 12.43
C ALA A 61 -8.68 -22.18 13.57
N GLU A 62 -9.95 -22.42 13.26
CA GLU A 62 -10.97 -22.66 14.27
C GLU A 62 -10.66 -23.89 15.13
N SER A 63 -10.32 -25.03 14.52
CA SER A 63 -9.95 -26.25 15.26
C SER A 63 -8.76 -26.05 16.19
N GLU A 64 -7.73 -25.35 15.72
CA GLU A 64 -6.54 -25.02 16.51
C GLU A 64 -6.88 -24.11 17.70
N ILE A 65 -7.67 -23.07 17.48
CA ILE A 65 -8.14 -22.16 18.55
C ILE A 65 -8.99 -22.90 19.58
N HIS A 66 -9.84 -23.83 19.13
CA HIS A 66 -10.67 -24.65 20.02
C HIS A 66 -9.84 -25.61 20.88
N SER A 67 -8.75 -26.14 20.32
CA SER A 67 -7.79 -27.00 21.04
C SER A 67 -6.76 -26.23 21.90
N GLY A 68 -6.81 -24.89 21.92
CA GLY A 68 -5.94 -24.05 22.74
C GLY A 68 -4.65 -23.57 22.04
N HIS A 69 -4.47 -23.91 20.76
CA HIS A 69 -3.32 -23.51 19.95
C HIS A 69 -3.56 -22.18 19.25
N TYR A 70 -3.50 -21.07 20.00
CA TYR A 70 -3.63 -19.73 19.42
C TYR A 70 -2.28 -19.17 18.96
N ARG A 71 -2.12 -18.92 17.65
CA ARG A 71 -0.87 -18.47 17.02
C ARG A 71 -0.60 -16.96 17.13
N GLY A 72 -1.60 -16.17 17.50
CA GLY A 72 -1.49 -14.71 17.63
C GLY A 72 -2.61 -13.95 16.93
N PRO A 73 -2.54 -12.60 16.90
CA PRO A 73 -3.64 -11.73 16.48
C PRO A 73 -4.16 -11.92 15.06
N LEU A 74 -3.37 -12.52 14.16
CA LEU A 74 -3.77 -12.81 12.77
C LEU A 74 -4.46 -14.19 12.61
N HIS A 75 -4.48 -15.01 13.65
CA HIS A 75 -4.98 -16.38 13.57
C HIS A 75 -6.50 -16.39 13.31
N GLY A 76 -6.90 -16.93 12.16
CA GLY A 76 -8.29 -16.96 11.70
C GLY A 76 -8.77 -15.67 11.03
N ILE A 77 -7.91 -14.67 10.81
CA ILE A 77 -8.29 -13.39 10.20
C ILE A 77 -8.24 -13.48 8.67
N PRO A 78 -9.35 -13.18 7.96
CA PRO A 78 -9.37 -13.18 6.50
C PRO A 78 -8.64 -11.99 5.87
N TYR A 79 -7.83 -12.24 4.85
CA TYR A 79 -7.04 -11.24 4.13
C TYR A 79 -7.04 -11.44 2.62
N GLY A 80 -6.68 -10.40 1.89
CA GLY A 80 -6.38 -10.48 0.46
C GLY A 80 -4.93 -10.12 0.14
N ALA A 81 -4.35 -10.77 -0.86
CA ALA A 81 -2.98 -10.52 -1.31
C ALA A 81 -2.98 -9.90 -2.70
N LYS A 82 -2.26 -8.80 -2.94
CA LYS A 82 -2.08 -8.26 -4.30
C LYS A 82 -1.64 -9.36 -5.28
N ASP A 83 -2.21 -9.35 -6.49
CA ASP A 83 -2.07 -10.40 -7.52
C ASP A 83 -0.65 -10.59 -8.09
N LEU A 84 0.35 -9.91 -7.54
CA LEU A 84 1.76 -10.13 -7.86
C LEU A 84 2.53 -11.00 -6.87
N LEU A 85 1.91 -11.33 -5.74
CA LEU A 85 2.52 -12.16 -4.71
C LEU A 85 2.28 -13.62 -5.06
N ALA A 86 3.33 -14.39 -5.35
CA ALA A 86 3.20 -15.81 -5.67
C ALA A 86 2.46 -16.56 -4.56
N THR A 87 1.57 -17.45 -4.96
CA THR A 87 0.82 -18.31 -4.05
C THR A 87 0.70 -19.67 -4.70
N ALA A 88 1.25 -20.69 -4.05
CA ALA A 88 1.37 -22.02 -4.62
C ALA A 88 -0.01 -22.56 -5.02
N GLY A 89 -0.16 -22.95 -6.30
CA GLY A 89 -1.39 -23.52 -6.83
C GLY A 89 -2.54 -22.52 -7.04
N ILE A 90 -2.32 -21.22 -6.83
CA ILE A 90 -3.33 -20.17 -7.04
C ILE A 90 -2.88 -19.24 -8.17
N ARG A 91 -3.79 -19.01 -9.14
CA ARG A 91 -3.58 -18.06 -10.25
C ARG A 91 -3.09 -16.71 -9.73
N THR A 92 -2.01 -16.20 -10.32
CA THR A 92 -1.32 -14.97 -9.86
C THR A 92 -0.96 -14.12 -11.08
N GLY A 93 -1.91 -13.37 -11.64
CA GLY A 93 -1.85 -12.86 -13.00
C GLY A 93 -1.01 -11.61 -13.25
N TRP A 94 -0.44 -11.00 -12.20
CA TRP A 94 0.29 -9.72 -12.26
C TRP A 94 -0.53 -8.55 -12.84
N GLY A 95 -1.86 -8.68 -12.81
CA GLY A 95 -2.79 -7.70 -13.39
C GLY A 95 -2.77 -7.59 -14.91
N ALA A 96 -2.07 -8.46 -15.66
CA ALA A 96 -1.87 -8.34 -17.10
C ALA A 96 -2.37 -9.57 -17.89
N HIS A 97 -2.93 -9.35 -19.09
CA HIS A 97 -3.50 -10.43 -19.92
C HIS A 97 -2.47 -11.51 -20.29
N PRO A 98 -1.23 -11.18 -20.69
CA PRO A 98 -0.25 -12.20 -21.08
C PRO A 98 0.16 -13.15 -19.96
N THR A 99 -0.02 -12.72 -18.70
CA THR A 99 0.37 -13.47 -17.51
C THR A 99 -0.82 -13.95 -16.69
N GLN A 100 -2.05 -13.74 -17.16
CA GLN A 100 -3.28 -13.95 -16.39
C GLN A 100 -3.49 -15.39 -15.91
N ASP A 101 -2.97 -16.38 -16.65
CA ASP A 101 -3.14 -17.80 -16.34
C ASP A 101 -1.95 -18.44 -15.62
N GLN A 102 -0.94 -17.66 -15.22
CA GLN A 102 0.19 -18.22 -14.49
C GLN A 102 -0.25 -18.77 -13.11
N VAL A 103 0.28 -19.94 -12.76
CA VAL A 103 0.05 -20.59 -11.46
C VAL A 103 1.41 -20.92 -10.84
N PRO A 104 1.88 -20.13 -9.86
CA PRO A 104 3.14 -20.40 -9.18
C PRO A 104 3.14 -21.73 -8.41
N ASP A 105 4.32 -22.34 -8.27
CA ASP A 105 4.54 -23.58 -7.51
C ASP A 105 4.97 -23.33 -6.05
N LYS A 106 5.31 -22.08 -5.71
CA LYS A 106 5.77 -21.66 -4.39
C LYS A 106 5.05 -20.40 -3.92
N ASP A 107 4.96 -20.26 -2.60
CA ASP A 107 4.48 -19.03 -1.98
C ASP A 107 5.57 -17.97 -1.94
N ALA A 108 5.16 -16.70 -2.11
CA ALA A 108 5.96 -15.58 -1.65
C ALA A 108 6.17 -15.66 -0.13
N THR A 109 7.32 -15.19 0.38
CA THR A 109 7.64 -15.25 1.81
C THR A 109 6.56 -14.58 2.66
N VAL A 110 6.00 -13.45 2.22
CA VAL A 110 4.89 -12.78 2.92
C VAL A 110 3.65 -13.66 3.03
N VAL A 111 3.29 -14.40 1.98
CA VAL A 111 2.13 -15.30 1.96
C VAL A 111 2.38 -16.48 2.88
N ARG A 112 3.59 -17.05 2.84
CA ARG A 112 4.01 -18.12 3.75
C ARG A 112 3.94 -17.69 5.21
N LYS A 113 4.51 -16.53 5.57
CA LYS A 113 4.47 -15.98 6.94
C LYS A 113 3.03 -15.76 7.43
N LEU A 114 2.14 -15.24 6.58
CA LEU A 114 0.73 -15.05 6.94
C LEU A 114 0.00 -16.38 7.14
N ARG A 115 0.28 -17.39 6.31
CA ARG A 115 -0.24 -18.76 6.49
C ARG A 115 0.29 -19.40 7.77
N GLU A 116 1.57 -19.21 8.10
CA GLU A 116 2.18 -19.66 9.36
C GLU A 116 1.53 -18.98 10.58
N ALA A 117 1.20 -17.69 10.48
CA ALA A 117 0.43 -16.95 11.49
C ALA A 117 -1.05 -17.37 11.58
N GLY A 118 -1.51 -18.22 10.66
CA GLY A 118 -2.88 -18.75 10.59
C GLY A 118 -3.90 -17.78 10.00
N ALA A 119 -3.46 -16.77 9.24
CA ALA A 119 -4.36 -15.89 8.48
C ALA A 119 -5.02 -16.66 7.31
N VAL A 120 -6.23 -16.23 6.93
CA VAL A 120 -7.07 -16.92 5.94
C VAL A 120 -7.07 -16.14 4.62
N LEU A 121 -6.55 -16.72 3.54
CA LEU A 121 -6.49 -16.09 2.22
C LEU A 121 -7.85 -16.16 1.52
N LEU A 122 -8.51 -15.01 1.35
CA LEU A 122 -9.77 -14.89 0.60
C LEU A 122 -9.55 -14.84 -0.92
N GLY A 123 -8.40 -14.35 -1.37
CA GLY A 123 -8.07 -14.27 -2.77
C GLY A 123 -6.96 -13.30 -3.13
N LYS A 124 -6.73 -13.18 -4.44
CA LYS A 124 -5.78 -12.29 -5.09
C LYS A 124 -6.47 -11.00 -5.49
N LEU A 125 -5.95 -9.87 -5.00
CA LEU A 125 -6.52 -8.54 -5.20
C LEU A 125 -6.01 -7.92 -6.49
N ALA A 126 -6.93 -7.30 -7.23
CA ALA A 126 -6.64 -6.65 -8.51
C ALA A 126 -5.56 -5.56 -8.37
N MET A 127 -4.86 -5.31 -9.47
CA MET A 127 -3.78 -4.34 -9.53
C MET A 127 -3.61 -3.80 -10.94
N VAL A 128 -2.96 -2.65 -11.06
CA VAL A 128 -2.46 -2.16 -12.36
C VAL A 128 -1.43 -3.15 -12.91
N GLU A 129 -1.49 -3.43 -14.20
CA GLU A 129 -0.61 -4.35 -14.92
C GLU A 129 0.88 -4.11 -14.59
N PHE A 130 1.59 -5.17 -14.22
CA PHE A 130 3.02 -5.13 -13.82
C PHE A 130 3.34 -4.08 -12.75
N ALA A 131 2.38 -3.81 -11.86
CA ALA A 131 2.46 -2.79 -10.82
C ALA A 131 2.76 -1.37 -11.35
N GLY A 132 2.53 -1.12 -12.64
CA GLY A 132 2.86 0.13 -13.32
C GLY A 132 4.35 0.30 -13.69
N CYS A 133 5.18 -0.72 -13.50
CA CYS A 133 6.61 -0.65 -13.84
C CYS A 133 6.89 -0.59 -15.35
N LEU A 134 5.90 -0.98 -16.16
CA LEU A 134 5.91 -0.81 -17.62
C LEU A 134 5.17 0.48 -18.06
N GLY A 135 4.71 1.29 -17.10
CA GLY A 135 3.91 2.50 -17.34
C GLY A 135 2.42 2.21 -17.55
N TYR A 136 1.59 3.22 -17.29
CA TYR A 136 0.16 3.24 -17.58
C TYR A 136 -0.35 4.69 -17.59
N ARG A 137 -1.35 4.99 -18.42
CA ARG A 137 -2.00 6.31 -18.50
C ARG A 137 -3.45 6.26 -18.04
N PHE A 138 -4.07 5.09 -18.05
CA PHE A 138 -5.49 4.92 -17.79
C PHE A 138 -5.72 4.04 -16.57
N ALA A 139 -6.80 4.33 -15.84
CA ALA A 139 -7.20 3.58 -14.65
C ALA A 139 -7.48 2.10 -14.96
N ASP A 140 -7.86 1.81 -16.21
CA ASP A 140 -8.27 0.50 -16.70
C ASP A 140 -7.11 -0.37 -17.24
N ALA A 141 -5.87 0.05 -16.99
CA ALA A 141 -4.64 -0.70 -17.24
C ALA A 141 -4.49 -1.91 -16.29
N SER A 142 -5.45 -2.83 -16.37
CA SER A 142 -5.63 -3.98 -15.48
C SER A 142 -6.55 -4.99 -16.15
N THR A 143 -6.26 -6.28 -15.99
CA THR A 143 -7.13 -7.38 -16.45
C THR A 143 -8.51 -7.36 -15.81
N SER A 144 -8.62 -6.88 -14.57
CA SER A 144 -9.90 -6.75 -13.86
C SER A 144 -10.68 -5.49 -14.28
N GLY A 145 -10.14 -4.65 -15.17
CA GLY A 145 -10.68 -3.32 -15.46
C GLY A 145 -10.25 -2.27 -14.42
N PRO A 146 -10.80 -1.04 -14.48
CA PRO A 146 -10.38 0.04 -13.59
C PRO A 146 -10.78 -0.28 -12.15
N GLY A 147 -9.87 -0.01 -11.20
CA GLY A 147 -10.22 -0.04 -9.79
C GLY A 147 -11.26 1.04 -9.50
N ARG A 148 -12.49 0.63 -9.18
CA ARG A 148 -13.60 1.55 -8.91
C ARG A 148 -13.64 1.87 -7.42
N ASN A 149 -13.61 3.15 -7.08
CA ASN A 149 -13.47 3.58 -5.70
C ASN A 149 -14.76 3.29 -4.92
N PRO A 150 -14.70 2.68 -3.71
CA PRO A 150 -15.90 2.41 -2.93
C PRO A 150 -16.72 3.64 -2.54
N TRP A 151 -16.09 4.82 -2.47
CA TRP A 151 -16.77 6.09 -2.15
C TRP A 151 -17.52 6.67 -3.36
N ASP A 152 -16.99 6.43 -4.56
CA ASP A 152 -17.59 6.80 -5.84
C ASP A 152 -17.04 5.87 -6.94
N PRO A 153 -17.85 4.94 -7.49
CA PRO A 153 -17.41 4.00 -8.51
C PRO A 153 -16.95 4.61 -9.84
N GLU A 154 -17.18 5.91 -10.08
CA GLU A 154 -16.68 6.65 -11.24
C GLU A 154 -15.33 7.35 -10.99
N ARG A 155 -14.77 7.16 -9.80
CA ARG A 155 -13.43 7.60 -9.40
C ARG A 155 -12.49 6.42 -9.21
N TRP A 156 -11.21 6.68 -9.43
CA TRP A 156 -10.18 5.66 -9.36
C TRP A 156 -9.83 5.33 -7.92
N THR A 157 -9.55 4.07 -7.63
CA THR A 157 -9.05 3.64 -6.33
C THR A 157 -7.64 4.13 -6.04
N GLY A 158 -6.88 4.55 -7.06
CA GLY A 158 -5.43 4.66 -6.97
C GLY A 158 -4.74 3.34 -7.29
N GLY A 159 -3.45 3.41 -7.60
CA GLY A 159 -2.69 2.28 -8.09
C GLY A 159 -1.23 2.30 -7.63
N SER A 160 -0.50 1.20 -7.80
CA SER A 160 -0.95 -0.01 -8.49
C SER A 160 -1.73 -1.01 -7.63
N SER A 161 -1.81 -0.87 -6.30
CA SER A 161 -2.57 -1.79 -5.42
C SER A 161 -4.07 -1.43 -5.36
N SER A 162 -4.71 -1.29 -6.52
CA SER A 162 -6.09 -0.80 -6.66
C SER A 162 -7.12 -1.66 -5.92
N GLY A 163 -7.07 -2.97 -6.11
CA GLY A 163 -7.95 -3.91 -5.43
C GLY A 163 -7.71 -3.95 -3.92
N SER A 164 -6.47 -3.75 -3.47
CA SER A 164 -6.12 -3.70 -2.05
C SER A 164 -6.79 -2.54 -1.31
N GLY A 165 -6.75 -1.32 -1.87
CA GLY A 165 -7.46 -0.17 -1.30
C GLY A 165 -8.97 -0.38 -1.30
N ALA A 166 -9.52 -0.80 -2.44
CA ALA A 166 -10.96 -1.01 -2.60
C ALA A 166 -11.51 -2.07 -1.63
N ALA A 167 -10.85 -3.23 -1.53
CA ALA A 167 -11.31 -4.35 -0.73
C ALA A 167 -11.31 -4.04 0.78
N VAL A 168 -10.31 -3.30 1.27
CA VAL A 168 -10.24 -2.90 2.69
C VAL A 168 -11.31 -1.86 3.00
N ALA A 169 -11.44 -0.82 2.16
CA ALA A 169 -12.39 0.27 2.36
C ALA A 169 -13.86 -0.19 2.30
N SER A 170 -14.15 -1.18 1.47
CA SER A 170 -15.50 -1.76 1.32
C SER A 170 -15.74 -3.00 2.20
N GLY A 171 -14.87 -3.30 3.17
CA GLY A 171 -15.07 -4.43 4.09
C GLY A 171 -15.20 -5.79 3.39
N LEU A 172 -14.44 -6.01 2.31
CA LEU A 172 -14.37 -7.30 1.61
C LEU A 172 -13.25 -8.20 2.14
N VAL A 173 -12.33 -7.62 2.91
CA VAL A 173 -11.25 -8.32 3.61
C VAL A 173 -11.03 -7.71 5.00
N GLY A 174 -10.43 -8.47 5.91
CA GLY A 174 -9.97 -7.95 7.21
C GLY A 174 -8.78 -7.00 7.06
N PHE A 175 -7.85 -7.35 6.19
CA PHE A 175 -6.74 -6.52 5.75
C PHE A 175 -6.24 -6.97 4.37
N ALA A 176 -5.39 -6.16 3.75
CA ALA A 176 -4.74 -6.49 2.49
C ALA A 176 -3.21 -6.36 2.57
N ILE A 177 -2.52 -7.13 1.75
CA ILE A 177 -1.12 -6.88 1.42
C ILE A 177 -1.05 -6.19 0.06
N GLY A 178 -0.39 -5.03 0.04
CA GLY A 178 -0.06 -4.28 -1.18
C GLY A 178 1.45 -4.25 -1.42
N THR A 179 1.84 -3.63 -2.53
CA THR A 179 3.25 -3.35 -2.82
C THR A 179 3.45 -1.92 -3.30
N GLU A 180 4.64 -1.38 -3.02
CA GLU A 180 5.03 -0.03 -3.40
C GLU A 180 6.41 0.03 -4.02
N THR A 181 6.44 0.40 -5.30
CA THR A 181 7.62 0.90 -6.01
C THR A 181 7.71 2.41 -5.87
N TRP A 182 6.60 3.09 -6.15
CA TRP A 182 6.40 4.53 -5.96
C TRP A 182 4.91 4.82 -5.72
N GLY A 183 4.54 5.06 -4.47
CA GLY A 183 3.16 5.39 -4.06
C GLY A 183 2.15 4.24 -4.13
N SER A 184 2.50 3.04 -4.60
CA SER A 184 1.50 1.99 -4.87
C SER A 184 0.85 1.35 -3.64
N ILE A 185 1.27 1.67 -2.41
CA ILE A 185 0.52 1.41 -1.16
C ILE A 185 -0.18 2.68 -0.70
N LEU A 186 0.55 3.81 -0.67
CA LEU A 186 0.03 5.07 -0.11
C LEU A 186 -1.08 5.69 -0.98
N CYS A 187 -0.99 5.58 -2.30
CA CYS A 187 -1.97 6.07 -3.27
C CYS A 187 -3.36 5.47 -3.05
N PRO A 188 -3.52 4.13 -3.13
CA PRO A 188 -4.82 3.53 -2.87
C PRO A 188 -5.29 3.69 -1.42
N SER A 189 -4.37 3.86 -0.47
CA SER A 189 -4.74 4.13 0.92
C SER A 189 -5.39 5.51 1.08
N ALA A 190 -4.76 6.54 0.52
CA ALA A 190 -5.28 7.90 0.55
C ALA A 190 -6.62 8.05 -0.20
N PHE A 191 -6.70 7.52 -1.42
CA PHE A 191 -7.90 7.67 -2.25
C PHE A 191 -9.09 6.83 -1.78
N CYS A 192 -8.87 5.67 -1.14
CA CYS A 192 -9.95 4.86 -0.59
C CYS A 192 -10.27 5.15 0.88
N GLY A 193 -9.55 6.09 1.52
CA GLY A 193 -9.79 6.44 2.92
C GLY A 193 -9.43 5.34 3.91
N VAL A 194 -8.34 4.61 3.65
CA VAL A 194 -7.82 3.54 4.52
C VAL A 194 -6.41 3.84 4.98
N THR A 195 -5.90 3.05 5.93
CA THR A 195 -4.54 3.21 6.45
C THR A 195 -3.59 2.30 5.67
N GLY A 196 -2.45 2.82 5.22
CA GLY A 196 -1.46 2.01 4.50
C GLY A 196 -0.05 2.28 4.99
N LEU A 197 0.74 1.24 5.17
CA LEU A 197 2.15 1.37 5.57
C LEU A 197 3.05 0.89 4.44
N ARG A 198 3.84 1.81 3.89
CA ARG A 198 5.06 1.50 3.15
C ARG A 198 6.19 1.31 4.18
N PRO A 199 6.70 0.09 4.40
CA PRO A 199 7.77 -0.10 5.37
C PRO A 199 9.12 0.35 4.77
N THR A 200 10.17 0.32 5.58
CA THR A 200 11.54 0.55 5.12
C THR A 200 11.90 -0.47 4.03
N TYR A 201 12.68 -0.06 3.03
CA TYR A 201 13.23 -1.02 2.07
C TYR A 201 14.02 -2.10 2.82
N GLY A 202 13.73 -3.37 2.52
CA GLY A 202 14.31 -4.52 3.21
C GLY A 202 13.64 -4.90 4.53
N ARG A 203 12.64 -4.18 5.04
CA ARG A 203 11.92 -4.58 6.27
C ARG A 203 11.09 -5.85 6.09
N VAL A 204 10.51 -6.04 4.89
CA VAL A 204 9.68 -7.18 4.50
C VAL A 204 10.31 -7.82 3.26
N SER A 205 10.53 -9.12 3.31
CA SER A 205 11.06 -9.89 2.18
C SER A 205 10.16 -9.77 0.95
N ARG A 206 10.80 -9.70 -0.21
CA ARG A 206 10.19 -9.64 -1.54
C ARG A 206 10.28 -10.97 -2.28
N ALA A 207 10.89 -12.00 -1.68
CA ALA A 207 10.99 -13.32 -2.26
C ALA A 207 9.60 -13.84 -2.68
N GLY A 208 9.51 -14.27 -3.95
CA GLY A 208 8.27 -14.74 -4.59
C GLY A 208 7.26 -13.64 -4.94
N GLY A 209 7.55 -12.36 -4.75
CA GLY A 209 6.81 -11.28 -5.40
C GLY A 209 7.31 -11.06 -6.82
N MET A 210 6.43 -10.68 -7.76
CA MET A 210 6.88 -10.11 -9.03
C MET A 210 7.75 -8.88 -8.73
N VAL A 211 8.98 -8.90 -9.21
CA VAL A 211 9.87 -7.76 -9.12
C VAL A 211 9.56 -6.83 -10.28
N GLY A 212 9.30 -5.56 -9.99
CA GLY A 212 9.26 -4.48 -10.96
C GLY A 212 10.58 -3.74 -10.98
N ALA A 213 10.98 -3.19 -9.83
CA ALA A 213 12.24 -2.48 -9.61
C ALA A 213 12.95 -3.01 -8.37
N TYR A 214 14.04 -3.74 -8.58
CA TYR A 214 14.86 -4.40 -7.56
C TYR A 214 15.27 -3.50 -6.41
N THR A 215 15.48 -2.22 -6.62
CA THR A 215 15.96 -1.31 -5.57
C THR A 215 14.88 -0.39 -5.03
N PHE A 216 13.63 -0.55 -5.49
CA PHE A 216 12.50 0.27 -5.08
C PHE A 216 11.36 -0.55 -4.47
N ASP A 217 11.11 -1.78 -4.90
CA ASP A 217 9.90 -2.48 -4.46
C ASP A 217 9.88 -2.74 -2.95
N LYS A 218 8.72 -2.52 -2.33
CA LYS A 218 8.44 -2.77 -0.91
C LYS A 218 7.10 -3.46 -0.79
N ILE A 219 6.95 -4.35 0.18
CA ILE A 219 5.68 -5.05 0.48
C ILE A 219 5.17 -4.57 1.82
N GLY A 220 3.90 -4.21 1.92
CA GLY A 220 3.35 -3.63 3.15
C GLY A 220 1.84 -3.79 3.29
N PRO A 221 1.32 -3.54 4.50
CA PRO A 221 -0.10 -3.71 4.79
C PRO A 221 -0.93 -2.50 4.36
N ILE A 222 -2.18 -2.78 3.97
CA ILE A 222 -3.28 -1.81 3.87
C ILE A 222 -4.40 -2.33 4.78
N THR A 223 -4.84 -1.50 5.71
CA THR A 223 -5.72 -1.86 6.83
C THR A 223 -6.69 -0.71 7.15
N ARG A 224 -7.57 -0.92 8.12
CA ARG A 224 -8.48 0.14 8.61
C ARG A 224 -7.83 1.09 9.63
N SER A 225 -6.71 0.69 10.25
CA SER A 225 -6.07 1.50 11.30
C SER A 225 -4.55 1.29 11.36
N ALA A 226 -3.84 2.25 11.96
CA ALA A 226 -2.41 2.18 12.22
C ALA A 226 -2.07 1.01 13.17
N ALA A 227 -2.92 0.75 14.17
CA ALA A 227 -2.79 -0.43 15.04
C ALA A 227 -2.83 -1.75 14.25
N ASP A 228 -3.71 -1.85 13.27
CA ASP A 228 -3.78 -3.03 12.40
C ASP A 228 -2.56 -3.14 11.49
N CYS A 229 -2.04 -2.01 10.97
CA CYS A 229 -0.77 -2.00 10.23
C CYS A 229 0.37 -2.54 11.10
N ARG A 230 0.41 -2.20 12.40
CA ARG A 230 1.41 -2.73 13.34
C ARG A 230 1.30 -4.24 13.48
N ILE A 231 0.08 -4.77 13.69
CA ILE A 231 -0.17 -6.20 13.82
C ILE A 231 0.27 -6.95 12.56
N VAL A 232 -0.09 -6.45 11.38
CA VAL A 232 0.26 -7.11 10.12
C VAL A 232 1.77 -7.02 9.87
N LEU A 233 2.40 -5.86 10.09
CA LEU A 233 3.85 -5.70 9.96
C LEU A 233 4.61 -6.68 10.87
N GLN A 234 4.16 -6.85 12.11
CA GLN A 234 4.73 -7.82 13.06
C GLN A 234 4.71 -9.25 12.52
N GLY A 235 3.66 -9.63 11.77
CA GLY A 235 3.53 -10.94 11.17
C GLY A 235 4.39 -11.17 9.92
N ILE A 236 4.72 -10.11 9.16
CA ILE A 236 5.34 -10.24 7.83
C ILE A 236 6.81 -9.81 7.77
N ALA A 237 7.28 -8.97 8.68
CA ALA A 237 8.63 -8.44 8.64
C ALA A 237 9.71 -9.44 9.07
N GLY A 238 10.96 -9.10 8.79
CA GLY A 238 12.15 -9.82 9.22
C GLY A 238 13.02 -10.36 8.08
N PRO A 239 14.21 -10.89 8.42
CA PRO A 239 15.16 -11.39 7.44
C PRO A 239 14.62 -12.63 6.72
N ASP A 240 15.15 -12.87 5.53
CA ASP A 240 14.78 -14.01 4.70
C ASP A 240 15.98 -14.48 3.88
N PRO A 241 16.41 -15.75 3.98
CA PRO A 241 17.50 -16.27 3.14
C PRO A 241 17.18 -16.23 1.64
N ASP A 242 15.91 -16.23 1.26
CA ASP A 242 15.48 -16.17 -0.15
C ASP A 242 15.45 -14.72 -0.70
N ASP A 243 15.68 -13.72 0.15
CA ASP A 243 15.82 -12.31 -0.23
C ASP A 243 16.98 -11.65 0.53
N PRO A 244 18.18 -11.56 -0.07
CA PRO A 244 19.34 -10.91 0.55
C PRO A 244 19.14 -9.43 0.88
N SER A 245 18.11 -8.78 0.33
CA SER A 245 17.75 -7.40 0.69
C SER A 245 16.90 -7.30 1.96
N ALA A 246 16.34 -8.43 2.43
CA ALA A 246 15.59 -8.49 3.68
C ALA A 246 16.54 -8.31 4.88
N SER A 247 16.43 -7.15 5.52
CA SER A 247 17.27 -6.72 6.62
C SER A 247 17.08 -7.58 7.88
N ALA A 248 18.18 -7.82 8.57
CA ALA A 248 18.20 -8.41 9.91
C ALA A 248 17.96 -7.38 11.03
N GLU A 249 17.75 -6.10 10.70
CA GLU A 249 17.48 -5.05 11.69
C GLU A 249 16.28 -5.44 12.57
N PRO A 250 16.43 -5.50 13.91
CA PRO A 250 15.36 -5.94 14.79
C PRO A 250 14.06 -5.17 14.62
N LEU A 251 12.94 -5.89 14.64
CA LEU A 251 11.61 -5.29 14.58
C LEU A 251 11.20 -4.83 15.99
N ARG A 252 11.39 -3.53 16.28
CA ARG A 252 11.06 -2.92 17.58
C ARG A 252 9.75 -2.15 17.49
N LEU A 253 8.63 -2.87 17.44
CA LEU A 253 7.30 -2.26 17.36
C LEU A 253 6.68 -1.91 18.71
N ASP A 254 7.28 -2.30 19.83
CA ASP A 254 6.81 -1.84 21.12
C ASP A 254 7.34 -0.42 21.40
N ARG A 255 6.47 0.57 21.19
CA ARG A 255 6.74 1.99 21.46
C ARG A 255 5.66 2.63 22.32
N GLN A 256 5.08 1.86 23.26
CA GLN A 256 4.32 2.46 24.35
C GLN A 256 5.22 3.45 25.09
N GLY A 257 4.88 4.75 25.04
CA GLY A 257 5.60 5.79 25.78
C GLY A 257 6.60 6.65 24.99
N VAL A 258 6.58 6.65 23.65
CA VAL A 258 7.21 7.76 22.92
C VAL A 258 6.46 9.04 23.25
N ASP A 259 7.16 9.93 23.96
CA ASP A 259 6.71 11.27 24.29
C ASP A 259 6.72 12.13 23.02
N VAL A 260 5.54 12.28 22.42
CA VAL A 260 5.32 13.02 21.16
C VAL A 260 5.85 14.45 21.25
N SER A 261 5.85 15.05 22.45
CA SER A 261 6.35 16.42 22.68
C SER A 261 7.86 16.60 22.48
N ARG A 262 8.59 15.48 22.42
CA ARG A 262 10.03 15.45 22.13
C ARG A 262 10.32 15.27 20.65
N LEU A 263 9.34 14.89 19.86
CA LEU A 263 9.51 14.71 18.42
C LEU A 263 9.41 16.06 17.70
N LYS A 264 10.26 16.23 16.72
CA LYS A 264 10.30 17.37 15.81
C LYS A 264 9.95 16.90 14.41
N GLY A 265 8.80 17.32 13.90
CA GLY A 265 8.35 17.02 12.55
C GLY A 265 8.62 18.16 11.57
N ALA A 266 8.98 17.78 10.35
CA ALA A 266 9.11 18.67 9.21
C ALA A 266 7.79 18.72 8.44
N LEU A 267 7.17 19.90 8.37
CA LEU A 267 6.03 20.17 7.50
C LEU A 267 6.55 20.62 6.13
N VAL A 268 6.33 19.82 5.09
CA VAL A 268 6.82 20.16 3.74
C VAL A 268 5.88 21.19 3.11
N PRO A 269 6.35 22.42 2.80
CA PRO A 269 5.50 23.45 2.23
C PRO A 269 5.14 23.07 0.79
N LEU A 270 3.83 23.04 0.49
CA LEU A 270 3.30 22.81 -0.85
C LEU A 270 2.46 24.00 -1.31
N ASP A 271 2.68 24.44 -2.54
CA ASP A 271 1.97 25.57 -3.13
C ASP A 271 0.66 25.09 -3.78
N PHE A 272 -0.37 24.89 -2.97
CA PHE A 272 -1.71 24.53 -3.45
C PHE A 272 -2.29 25.57 -4.42
N ALA A 273 -1.91 26.84 -4.31
CA ALA A 273 -2.43 27.90 -5.18
C ALA A 273 -1.84 27.85 -6.59
N LYS A 274 -0.56 27.46 -6.72
CA LYS A 274 0.12 27.33 -8.02
C LYS A 274 0.10 25.92 -8.60
N THR A 275 -0.25 24.93 -7.81
CA THR A 275 -0.34 23.54 -8.29
C THR A 275 -1.63 23.35 -9.07
N LYS A 276 -1.50 23.11 -10.37
CA LYS A 276 -2.63 22.76 -11.24
C LYS A 276 -3.34 21.51 -10.71
N GLY A 277 -4.65 21.60 -10.54
CA GLY A 277 -5.48 20.48 -10.07
C GLY A 277 -5.50 20.31 -8.55
N ALA A 278 -4.78 21.13 -7.79
CA ALA A 278 -4.90 21.15 -6.35
C ALA A 278 -6.28 21.68 -5.92
N GLU A 279 -6.86 21.05 -4.90
CA GLU A 279 -8.20 21.33 -4.40
C GLU A 279 -8.12 22.01 -3.02
N PRO A 280 -8.82 23.14 -2.79
CA PRO A 280 -8.76 23.85 -1.51
C PRO A 280 -9.32 23.03 -0.34
N GLU A 281 -10.29 22.14 -0.59
CA GLU A 281 -10.85 21.24 0.43
C GLU A 281 -9.82 20.21 0.90
N VAL A 282 -8.93 19.75 0.01
CA VAL A 282 -7.81 18.87 0.38
C VAL A 282 -6.83 19.62 1.27
N LYS A 283 -6.52 20.89 0.94
CA LYS A 283 -5.69 21.74 1.80
C LYS A 283 -6.31 21.89 3.19
N ALA A 284 -7.61 22.20 3.27
CA ALA A 284 -8.30 22.38 4.53
C ALA A 284 -8.29 21.11 5.40
N ALA A 285 -8.51 19.93 4.80
CA ALA A 285 -8.41 18.66 5.50
C ALA A 285 -6.98 18.36 5.99
N PHE A 286 -5.96 18.70 5.20
CA PHE A 286 -4.57 18.56 5.60
C PHE A 286 -4.20 19.54 6.73
N ASP A 287 -4.60 20.80 6.66
CA ASP A 287 -4.37 21.80 7.71
C ASP A 287 -5.01 21.37 9.05
N HIS A 288 -6.18 20.74 8.99
CA HIS A 288 -6.83 20.14 10.16
C HIS A 288 -6.00 18.97 10.74
N ALA A 289 -5.44 18.11 9.89
CA ALA A 289 -4.56 17.03 10.34
C ALA A 289 -3.30 17.57 11.05
N VAL A 290 -2.69 18.62 10.50
CA VAL A 290 -1.55 19.33 11.10
C VAL A 290 -1.93 19.85 12.48
N THR A 291 -3.09 20.50 12.60
CA THR A 291 -3.61 21.02 13.88
C THR A 291 -3.79 19.91 14.92
N GLU A 292 -4.35 18.76 14.53
CA GLU A 292 -4.52 17.61 15.44
C GLU A 292 -3.18 17.01 15.89
N LEU A 293 -2.19 16.94 15.00
CA LEU A 293 -0.83 16.50 15.34
C LEU A 293 -0.13 17.46 16.31
N GLU A 294 -0.25 18.78 16.09
CA GLU A 294 0.26 19.79 17.03
C GLU A 294 -0.47 19.70 18.38
N GLY A 295 -1.78 19.48 18.35
CA GLY A 295 -2.60 19.27 19.55
C GLY A 295 -2.24 18.00 20.33
N LEU A 296 -1.58 17.03 19.70
CA LEU A 296 -0.97 15.84 20.33
C LEU A 296 0.43 16.11 20.90
N GLY A 297 0.98 17.31 20.68
CA GLY A 297 2.28 17.74 21.15
C GLY A 297 3.39 17.65 20.10
N LEU A 298 3.12 17.18 18.88
CA LEU A 298 4.16 17.10 17.84
C LEU A 298 4.57 18.51 17.44
N LYS A 299 5.86 18.84 17.56
CA LYS A 299 6.37 20.14 17.13
C LYS A 299 6.58 20.11 15.63
N LEU A 300 5.74 20.81 14.87
CA LEU A 300 5.85 20.92 13.43
C LEU A 300 6.52 22.24 13.05
N GLU A 301 7.53 22.16 12.18
CA GLU A 301 8.19 23.32 11.60
C GLU A 301 8.21 23.18 10.09
N GLU A 302 7.99 24.28 9.37
CA GLU A 302 8.16 24.26 7.92
C GLU A 302 9.62 23.91 7.56
N ALA A 303 9.78 22.90 6.71
CA ALA A 303 11.10 22.47 6.25
C ALA A 303 11.02 22.03 4.79
N LYS A 304 11.99 22.48 4.00
CA LYS A 304 12.09 22.09 2.59
C LYS A 304 12.87 20.79 2.48
N LEU A 305 12.35 19.85 1.70
CA LEU A 305 13.14 18.71 1.24
C LEU A 305 14.35 19.21 0.43
N PRO A 306 15.43 18.41 0.35
CA PRO A 306 16.56 18.69 -0.53
C PRO A 306 16.11 19.10 -1.93
N ASP A 307 16.65 20.22 -2.44
CA ASP A 307 16.46 20.62 -3.83
C ASP A 307 17.24 19.65 -4.72
N PHE A 308 16.55 18.62 -5.20
CA PHE A 308 17.14 17.48 -5.86
C PHE A 308 16.18 16.93 -6.93
N PRO A 309 16.66 16.54 -8.13
CA PRO A 309 15.84 15.94 -9.19
C PRO A 309 15.51 14.48 -8.86
N ALA A 310 14.87 14.25 -7.72
CA ALA A 310 14.60 12.92 -7.18
C ALA A 310 13.62 12.15 -8.09
N SER A 311 12.66 12.84 -8.69
CA SER A 311 11.64 12.23 -9.54
C SER A 311 12.24 11.70 -10.84
N GLU A 312 13.07 12.49 -11.51
CA GLU A 312 13.76 12.14 -12.75
C GLU A 312 14.74 10.99 -12.49
N MET A 313 15.50 11.07 -11.40
CA MET A 313 16.42 10.02 -10.99
C MET A 313 15.67 8.70 -10.71
N ALA A 314 14.61 8.74 -9.90
CA ALA A 314 13.80 7.57 -9.58
C ALA A 314 13.17 6.97 -10.84
N GLY A 315 12.63 7.82 -11.72
CA GLY A 315 12.04 7.40 -13.00
C GLY A 315 13.04 6.67 -13.88
N LEU A 316 14.28 7.17 -13.97
CA LEU A 316 15.35 6.52 -14.72
C LEU A 316 15.70 5.15 -14.13
N ILE A 317 15.95 5.07 -12.82
CA ILE A 317 16.34 3.80 -12.17
C ILE A 317 15.23 2.76 -12.29
N ILE A 318 13.99 3.12 -11.96
CA ILE A 318 12.83 2.21 -12.08
C ILE A 318 12.67 1.72 -13.51
N THR A 319 12.83 2.61 -14.50
CA THR A 319 12.70 2.24 -15.91
C THR A 319 13.80 1.28 -16.34
N ALA A 320 15.06 1.56 -15.98
CA ALA A 320 16.19 0.68 -16.30
C ALA A 320 16.05 -0.70 -15.63
N GLU A 321 15.64 -0.74 -14.36
CA GLU A 321 15.43 -2.00 -13.64
C GLU A 321 14.24 -2.77 -14.21
N ALA A 322 13.12 -2.13 -14.53
CA ALA A 322 11.98 -2.79 -15.15
C ALA A 322 12.31 -3.35 -16.53
N LEU A 323 13.09 -2.62 -17.36
CA LEU A 323 13.58 -3.12 -18.64
C LEU A 323 14.45 -4.38 -18.48
N SER A 324 15.29 -4.41 -17.44
CA SER A 324 16.10 -5.59 -17.09
C SER A 324 15.21 -6.76 -16.64
N THR A 325 14.25 -6.52 -15.74
CA THR A 325 13.36 -7.56 -15.20
C THR A 325 12.47 -8.19 -16.27
N PHE A 326 11.96 -7.37 -17.19
CA PHE A 326 11.00 -7.79 -18.21
C PHE A 326 11.62 -7.91 -19.61
N GLU A 327 12.95 -8.07 -19.71
CA GLU A 327 13.67 -8.08 -21.00
C GLU A 327 13.08 -9.09 -21.99
N ASN A 328 12.80 -10.31 -21.53
CA ASN A 328 12.22 -11.35 -22.38
C ASN A 328 10.80 -11.01 -22.84
N PHE A 329 10.00 -10.38 -21.96
CA PHE A 329 8.64 -9.94 -22.27
C PHE A 329 8.64 -8.81 -23.32
N TYR A 330 9.62 -7.91 -23.24
CA TYR A 330 9.89 -6.90 -24.26
C TYR A 330 10.35 -7.52 -25.59
N LYS A 331 11.27 -8.48 -25.56
CA LYS A 331 11.79 -9.17 -26.77
C LYS A 331 10.73 -10.00 -27.48
N SER A 332 9.81 -10.62 -26.73
CA SER A 332 8.71 -11.40 -27.31
C SER A 332 7.59 -10.54 -27.89
N GLY A 333 7.58 -9.23 -27.61
CA GLY A 333 6.49 -8.33 -27.98
C GLY A 333 5.28 -8.38 -27.05
N GLY A 334 5.37 -9.06 -25.90
CA GLY A 334 4.25 -9.19 -24.97
C GLY A 334 3.76 -7.85 -24.40
N VAL A 335 4.63 -6.84 -24.35
CA VAL A 335 4.26 -5.47 -23.96
C VAL A 335 3.19 -4.83 -24.85
N TRP A 336 3.03 -5.32 -26.09
CA TRP A 336 2.02 -4.84 -27.03
C TRP A 336 0.63 -5.46 -26.78
N GLU A 337 0.56 -6.49 -25.94
CA GLU A 337 -0.68 -7.14 -25.50
C GLU A 337 -1.21 -6.56 -24.17
N LEU A 338 -0.51 -5.56 -23.62
CA LEU A 338 -0.95 -4.80 -22.46
C LEU A 338 -2.18 -3.95 -22.79
N LYS A 339 -2.92 -3.59 -21.75
CA LYS A 339 -4.13 -2.77 -21.88
C LYS A 339 -3.79 -1.35 -22.32
N ASP A 340 -2.67 -0.80 -21.84
CA ASP A 340 -2.09 0.45 -22.33
C ASP A 340 -0.71 0.25 -22.98
N PRO A 341 -0.66 -0.23 -24.23
CA PRO A 341 0.60 -0.62 -24.89
C PRO A 341 1.48 0.58 -25.28
N TYR A 342 0.96 1.82 -25.22
CA TYR A 342 1.73 3.02 -25.53
C TYR A 342 2.47 3.61 -24.32
N ALA A 343 2.10 3.24 -23.08
CA ALA A 343 2.87 3.64 -21.92
C ALA A 343 4.28 2.99 -21.89
N PRO A 344 4.44 1.70 -22.27
CA PRO A 344 5.73 1.11 -22.56
C PRO A 344 6.47 1.76 -23.73
N TYR A 345 5.78 2.27 -24.76
CA TYR A 345 6.43 2.91 -25.91
C TYR A 345 7.23 4.17 -25.54
N GLN A 346 6.77 4.96 -24.55
CA GLN A 346 7.57 6.05 -24.00
C GLN A 346 8.84 5.56 -23.28
N ARG A 347 8.82 4.32 -22.75
CA ARG A 347 9.95 3.65 -22.10
C ARG A 347 10.81 2.82 -23.05
N GLU A 348 10.32 2.50 -24.25
CA GLU A 348 11.12 1.92 -25.33
C GLU A 348 12.15 2.92 -25.84
N ILE A 349 11.85 4.23 -25.78
CA ILE A 349 12.83 5.30 -26.00
C ILE A 349 13.99 5.21 -24.99
N THR A 350 13.72 4.75 -23.76
CA THR A 350 14.77 4.49 -22.75
C THR A 350 15.57 3.21 -22.99
N ARG A 351 15.37 2.44 -24.08
CA ARG A 351 16.42 1.52 -24.56
C ARG A 351 17.69 2.25 -25.00
N ALA A 352 17.61 3.56 -25.23
CA ALA A 352 18.76 4.42 -25.43
C ALA A 352 19.51 4.77 -24.11
N LEU A 353 18.99 4.38 -22.93
CA LEU A 353 19.73 4.52 -21.68
C LEU A 353 20.99 3.66 -21.77
N ASN A 354 22.14 4.31 -21.74
CA ASN A 354 23.40 3.61 -21.60
C ASN A 354 23.67 3.33 -20.11
N GLY A 355 24.53 2.36 -19.84
CA GLY A 355 24.91 2.02 -18.46
C GLY A 355 25.51 3.19 -17.67
N ALA A 356 26.11 4.19 -18.33
CA ALA A 356 26.67 5.35 -17.63
C ALA A 356 25.58 6.25 -17.03
N ASP A 357 24.41 6.38 -17.66
CA ASP A 357 23.31 7.16 -17.11
C ASP A 357 22.70 6.47 -15.87
N LEU A 358 22.62 5.14 -15.88
CA LEU A 358 22.22 4.37 -14.70
C LEU A 358 23.24 4.52 -13.55
N VAL A 359 24.54 4.43 -13.85
CA VAL A 359 25.60 4.65 -12.85
C VAL A 359 25.56 6.08 -12.28
N LYS A 360 25.29 7.10 -13.11
CA LYS A 360 25.06 8.47 -12.63
C LYS A 360 23.87 8.53 -11.70
N ALA A 361 22.74 7.93 -12.08
CA ALA A 361 21.53 7.92 -11.26
C ALA A 361 21.75 7.20 -9.90
N TRP A 362 22.52 6.12 -9.86
CA TRP A 362 22.90 5.48 -8.60
C TRP A 362 23.79 6.36 -7.73
N ARG A 363 24.78 7.04 -8.31
CA ARG A 363 25.60 8.02 -7.57
C ARG A 363 24.77 9.19 -7.03
N MET A 364 23.84 9.69 -7.84
CA MET A 364 22.86 10.70 -7.43
C MET A 364 22.01 10.19 -6.26
N ARG A 365 21.56 8.94 -6.30
CA ARG A 365 20.78 8.34 -5.22
C ARG A 365 21.57 8.26 -3.91
N THR A 366 22.84 7.88 -3.96
CA THR A 366 23.72 7.89 -2.78
C THR A 366 23.81 9.30 -2.20
N HIS A 367 23.99 10.32 -3.04
CA HIS A 367 24.02 11.70 -2.57
C HIS A 367 22.68 12.14 -1.94
N LEU A 368 21.55 11.79 -2.55
CA LEU A 368 20.23 12.05 -1.97
C LEU A 368 20.06 11.37 -0.61
N GLN A 369 20.56 10.13 -0.45
CA GLN A 369 20.52 9.43 0.84
C GLN A 369 21.35 10.14 1.92
N GLU A 370 22.52 10.67 1.58
CA GLU A 370 23.33 11.50 2.49
C GLU A 370 22.59 12.78 2.90
N MET A 371 21.99 13.49 1.94
CA MET A 371 21.19 14.69 2.22
C MET A 371 19.99 14.39 3.11
N MET A 372 19.33 13.24 2.91
CA MET A 372 18.22 12.81 3.75
C MET A 372 18.66 12.34 5.13
N ALA A 373 19.83 11.71 5.27
CA ALA A 373 20.40 11.39 6.57
C ALA A 373 20.70 12.66 7.38
N ASP A 374 21.27 13.68 6.73
CA ASP A 374 21.44 15.01 7.32
C ASP A 374 20.09 15.66 7.68
N PHE A 375 19.08 15.55 6.82
CA PHE A 375 17.73 16.01 7.12
C PHE A 375 17.15 15.37 8.39
N PHE A 376 17.21 14.03 8.49
CA PHE A 376 16.71 13.31 9.66
C PHE A 376 17.59 13.46 10.92
N SER A 377 18.77 14.06 10.82
CA SER A 377 19.53 14.48 12.01
C SER A 377 18.86 15.67 12.74
N ARG A 378 17.96 16.40 12.06
CA ARG A 378 17.26 17.58 12.58
C ARG A 378 15.76 17.36 12.85
N TYR A 379 15.18 16.36 12.20
CA TYR A 379 13.74 16.07 12.25
C TYR A 379 13.53 14.56 12.43
N ASP A 380 12.58 14.17 13.25
CA ASP A 380 12.22 12.77 13.47
C ASP A 380 11.30 12.24 12.37
N VAL A 381 10.41 13.10 11.85
CA VAL A 381 9.41 12.75 10.83
C VAL A 381 9.20 13.86 9.82
N ILE A 382 8.67 13.50 8.67
CA ILE A 382 8.18 14.40 7.63
C ILE A 382 6.67 14.23 7.52
N VAL A 383 5.92 15.35 7.49
CA VAL A 383 4.47 15.39 7.36
C VAL A 383 4.12 16.16 6.07
N THR A 384 3.30 15.54 5.22
CA THR A 384 2.90 16.10 3.93
C THR A 384 1.59 15.43 3.46
N PRO A 385 0.71 16.08 2.68
CA PRO A 385 -0.43 15.39 2.10
C PRO A 385 0.04 14.27 1.15
N ASN A 386 -0.77 13.23 0.97
CA ASN A 386 -0.45 12.21 -0.05
C ASN A 386 -0.64 12.77 -1.45
N PHE A 387 -1.71 13.55 -1.65
CA PHE A 387 -2.06 14.22 -2.90
C PHE A 387 -2.66 15.58 -2.59
N MET A 388 -2.59 16.49 -3.56
CA MET A 388 -3.25 17.80 -3.47
C MET A 388 -4.67 17.81 -4.05
N SER A 389 -5.18 16.67 -4.53
CA SER A 389 -6.54 16.49 -5.04
C SER A 389 -7.15 15.20 -4.48
N VAL A 390 -8.48 15.08 -4.50
CA VAL A 390 -9.12 13.78 -4.27
C VAL A 390 -8.91 12.83 -5.45
N ALA A 391 -9.37 11.59 -5.31
CA ALA A 391 -9.27 10.57 -6.35
C ALA A 391 -9.82 11.06 -7.71
N PRO A 392 -9.05 10.94 -8.81
CA PRO A 392 -9.49 11.39 -10.12
C PRO A 392 -10.58 10.47 -10.69
N SER A 393 -11.23 10.90 -11.78
CA SER A 393 -12.14 10.02 -12.53
C SER A 393 -11.39 8.82 -13.11
N ILE A 394 -12.08 7.68 -13.22
CA ILE A 394 -11.57 6.52 -13.99
C ILE A 394 -11.57 6.80 -15.51
N HIS A 395 -12.25 7.86 -15.94
CA HIS A 395 -12.32 8.26 -17.34
C HIS A 395 -11.23 9.31 -17.64
N GLY A 396 -10.37 8.99 -18.59
CA GLY A 396 -9.34 9.90 -19.09
C GLY A 396 -7.93 9.60 -18.59
N ASP A 397 -7.02 10.50 -18.95
CA ASP A 397 -5.58 10.33 -18.77
C ASP A 397 -5.16 10.74 -17.35
N LEU A 398 -4.74 9.76 -16.55
CA LEU A 398 -4.31 9.92 -15.17
C LEU A 398 -3.10 10.86 -15.05
N ASN A 399 -2.23 10.89 -16.05
CA ASN A 399 -1.10 11.82 -16.09
C ASN A 399 -1.56 13.28 -16.15
N LYS A 400 -2.72 13.55 -16.74
CA LYS A 400 -3.29 14.90 -16.78
C LYS A 400 -4.11 15.22 -15.53
N ALA A 401 -4.69 14.20 -14.92
CA ALA A 401 -5.58 14.33 -13.78
C ALA A 401 -4.84 14.47 -12.44
N LEU A 402 -3.69 13.83 -12.29
CA LEU A 402 -2.88 13.91 -11.07
C LEU A 402 -1.83 15.03 -11.18
N PRO A 403 -1.67 15.87 -10.15
CA PRO A 403 -0.58 16.84 -10.12
C PRO A 403 0.76 16.10 -10.13
N TYR A 404 1.62 16.41 -11.09
CA TYR A 404 2.84 15.65 -11.42
C TYR A 404 3.94 15.70 -10.35
N ALA A 405 3.87 16.63 -9.39
CA ALA A 405 4.91 16.80 -8.38
C ALA A 405 4.57 15.99 -7.11
N ASP A 406 5.21 14.82 -6.97
CA ASP A 406 5.28 14.05 -5.73
C ASP A 406 6.74 13.94 -5.25
N PRO A 407 7.36 15.07 -4.82
CA PRO A 407 8.75 15.08 -4.38
C PRO A 407 8.96 14.21 -3.13
N ALA A 408 7.98 14.15 -2.22
CA ALA A 408 8.06 13.34 -1.02
C ALA A 408 8.05 11.84 -1.32
N GLY A 409 7.20 11.37 -2.25
CA GLY A 409 7.19 9.98 -2.68
C GLY A 409 8.44 9.61 -3.48
N ALA A 410 8.96 10.50 -4.32
CA ALA A 410 10.21 10.29 -5.06
C ALA A 410 11.40 10.10 -4.12
N VAL A 411 11.58 11.03 -3.17
CA VAL A 411 12.63 10.98 -2.15
C VAL A 411 12.44 9.77 -1.25
N GLY A 412 11.21 9.56 -0.76
CA GLY A 412 10.87 8.46 0.13
C GLY A 412 11.20 7.09 -0.43
N ASN A 413 10.77 6.83 -1.67
CA ASN A 413 11.01 5.55 -2.31
C ASN A 413 12.48 5.36 -2.72
N SER A 414 13.12 6.42 -3.23
CA SER A 414 14.55 6.39 -3.58
C SER A 414 15.43 6.14 -2.36
N CYS A 415 15.11 6.73 -1.21
CA CYS A 415 15.90 6.53 0.01
C CYS A 415 15.48 5.29 0.82
N GLY A 416 14.47 4.54 0.35
CA GLY A 416 13.99 3.34 1.06
C GLY A 416 13.29 3.64 2.38
N LEU A 417 12.74 4.85 2.54
CA LEU A 417 12.18 5.36 3.79
C LEU A 417 10.80 4.76 4.09
N PRO A 418 10.46 4.45 5.35
CA PRO A 418 9.11 4.07 5.72
C PRO A 418 8.16 5.28 5.70
N ALA A 419 6.90 5.04 5.34
CA ALA A 419 5.83 6.05 5.40
C ALA A 419 4.47 5.40 5.66
N ILE A 420 3.63 6.06 6.46
CA ILE A 420 2.24 5.66 6.72
C ILE A 420 1.28 6.69 6.12
N ALA A 421 0.30 6.23 5.35
CA ALA A 421 -0.83 7.05 4.88
C ALA A 421 -2.00 6.90 5.85
N LEU A 422 -2.61 8.04 6.22
CA LEU A 422 -3.70 8.14 7.18
C LEU A 422 -4.83 9.00 6.60
N PRO A 423 -6.11 8.58 6.73
CA PRO A 423 -7.25 9.42 6.36
C PRO A 423 -7.33 10.65 7.28
N CYS A 424 -7.49 11.85 6.71
CA CYS A 424 -7.58 13.11 7.46
C CYS A 424 -8.83 13.96 7.17
N GLY A 425 -9.75 13.44 6.37
CA GLY A 425 -10.99 14.15 6.07
C GLY A 425 -11.55 13.80 4.70
N PHE A 426 -12.41 14.69 4.22
CA PHE A 426 -13.10 14.56 2.94
C PHE A 426 -12.97 15.85 2.15
N GLY A 427 -12.73 15.71 0.85
CA GLY A 427 -12.68 16.80 -0.10
C GLY A 427 -14.01 16.96 -0.82
N ARG A 428 -13.92 17.47 -2.05
CA ARG A 428 -15.07 17.60 -2.94
C ARG A 428 -15.80 16.26 -3.12
N GLU A 429 -17.13 16.33 -3.22
CA GLU A 429 -18.02 15.16 -3.39
C GLU A 429 -17.86 14.10 -2.29
N HIS A 430 -17.41 14.53 -1.10
CA HIS A 430 -17.18 13.65 0.05
C HIS A 430 -16.16 12.53 -0.24
N MET A 431 -15.19 12.79 -1.12
CA MET A 431 -14.12 11.85 -1.41
C MET A 431 -13.03 11.88 -0.34
N PRO A 432 -12.44 10.75 0.05
CA PRO A 432 -11.41 10.72 1.09
C PRO A 432 -10.18 11.56 0.76
N VAL A 433 -9.60 12.14 1.81
CA VAL A 433 -8.32 12.85 1.79
C VAL A 433 -7.37 12.14 2.74
N GLY A 434 -6.14 11.93 2.29
CA GLY A 434 -5.08 11.31 3.07
C GLY A 434 -3.83 12.17 3.16
N PHE A 435 -3.11 12.01 4.27
CA PHE A 435 -1.77 12.55 4.46
C PHE A 435 -0.80 11.45 4.87
N GLN A 436 0.50 11.70 4.70
CA GLN A 436 1.54 10.78 5.09
C GLN A 436 2.45 11.33 6.19
N ILE A 437 2.90 10.42 7.04
CA ILE A 437 4.03 10.62 7.94
C ILE A 437 5.15 9.70 7.47
N MET A 438 6.30 10.28 7.13
CA MET A 438 7.49 9.56 6.67
C MET A 438 8.61 9.68 7.70
N GLY A 439 9.32 8.58 7.95
CA GLY A 439 10.38 8.50 8.96
C GLY A 439 11.73 8.16 8.34
N SER A 440 12.76 8.18 9.17
CA SER A 440 14.07 7.61 8.82
C SER A 440 13.98 6.08 8.73
N PRO A 441 14.98 5.40 8.12
CA PRO A 441 14.96 3.95 8.00
C PRO A 441 14.73 3.24 9.33
N PHE A 442 13.86 2.23 9.31
CA PHE A 442 13.52 1.36 10.44
C PHE A 442 12.77 2.02 11.61
N GLU A 443 12.27 3.24 11.43
CA GLU A 443 11.44 3.97 12.41
C GLU A 443 9.93 3.71 12.26
N GLU A 444 9.51 2.56 11.69
CA GLU A 444 8.08 2.26 11.50
C GLU A 444 7.27 2.36 12.79
N ALA A 445 7.89 2.01 13.92
CA ALA A 445 7.25 2.06 15.23
C ALA A 445 6.84 3.48 15.65
N THR A 446 7.62 4.50 15.30
CA THR A 446 7.31 5.91 15.53
C THR A 446 6.13 6.35 14.67
N LEU A 447 6.15 5.98 13.38
CA LEU A 447 5.08 6.30 12.43
C LEU A 447 3.74 5.67 12.84
N LEU A 448 3.78 4.38 13.22
CA LEU A 448 2.60 3.65 13.68
C LEU A 448 2.06 4.24 14.98
N HIS A 449 2.93 4.65 15.91
CA HIS A 449 2.51 5.30 17.16
C HIS A 449 1.82 6.63 16.90
N LEU A 450 2.42 7.50 16.06
CA LEU A 450 1.82 8.76 15.64
C LEU A 450 0.47 8.56 14.94
N GLY A 451 0.37 7.53 14.08
CA GLY A 451 -0.88 7.16 13.42
C GLY A 451 -1.97 6.70 14.39
N GLU A 452 -1.61 5.86 15.38
CA GLU A 452 -2.55 5.37 16.39
C GLU A 452 -3.10 6.50 17.26
N ILE A 453 -2.24 7.41 17.74
CA ILE A 453 -2.70 8.54 18.56
C ILE A 453 -3.54 9.53 17.74
N PHE A 454 -3.20 9.77 16.47
CA PHE A 454 -4.00 10.60 15.57
C PHE A 454 -5.38 10.00 15.35
N GLN A 455 -5.45 8.70 15.09
CA GLN A 455 -6.69 7.95 14.94
C GLN A 455 -7.46 7.81 16.26
N SER A 456 -6.83 7.95 17.42
CA SER A 456 -7.54 7.99 18.70
C SER A 456 -8.32 9.30 18.94
N ARG A 457 -7.90 10.40 18.29
CA ARG A 457 -8.54 11.73 18.40
C ARG A 457 -9.49 12.05 17.26
N THR A 458 -9.30 11.40 16.11
CA THR A 458 -10.11 11.59 14.90
C THR A 458 -10.95 10.35 14.60
N ARG A 459 -11.92 10.46 13.70
CA ARG A 459 -12.78 9.33 13.29
C ARG A 459 -12.78 9.04 11.80
N PHE A 460 -11.95 9.74 11.02
CA PHE A 460 -11.93 9.59 9.56
C PHE A 460 -11.69 8.16 9.09
N HIS A 461 -10.87 7.39 9.80
CA HIS A 461 -10.58 5.98 9.51
C HIS A 461 -11.75 5.02 9.85
N GLN A 462 -12.78 5.50 10.53
CA GLN A 462 -13.98 4.73 10.91
C GLN A 462 -15.15 4.98 9.95
N GLU A 463 -15.06 6.03 9.14
CA GLU A 463 -16.06 6.35 8.14
C GLU A 463 -16.07 5.31 7.03
N ARG A 464 -17.26 5.01 6.52
CA ARG A 464 -17.47 3.89 5.60
C ARG A 464 -18.08 4.38 4.29
N PRO A 465 -17.69 3.79 3.15
CA PRO A 465 -18.35 4.11 1.90
C PRO A 465 -19.83 3.65 1.94
N PRO A 466 -20.78 4.52 1.54
CA PRO A 466 -22.21 4.35 1.85
C PRO A 466 -22.88 3.16 1.14
N LEU A 467 -22.32 2.70 0.01
CA LEU A 467 -22.91 1.62 -0.79
C LEU A 467 -22.59 0.20 -0.26
N PHE A 468 -21.74 0.10 0.77
CA PHE A 468 -21.21 -1.18 1.27
C PHE A 468 -21.30 -1.34 2.80
N ALA A 469 -21.77 -0.29 3.49
CA ALA A 469 -21.82 -0.15 4.95
C ALA A 469 -23.02 -0.82 5.60
#